data_AF-A0A6C0GSQ2-F1
#
_entry.id   AF-A0A6C0GSQ2-F1
#
_cell.length_a   1.000
_cell.length_b   1.000
_cell.length_c   1.000
_cell.angle_alpha   90.00
_cell.angle_beta   90.00
_cell.angle_gamma   90.00
#
_symmetry.space_group_name_H-M   'P 1'
#
loop_
_entity.id
_entity.type
_entity.pdbx_description
1 polymer ?
#
loop_
_entity_poly.entity_id
_entity_poly.type
_entity_poly.pdbx_seq_one_letter_code
_entity_poly.pdbx_strand_id
1 'polypeptide(L)'
;MKANLIYSDEQVIFITNDTAMMPQLMPGSMLAGQYIETYSWTSQCNGVYAIILDSGLVLIRRIKENELLNKGLLKLHSDNPSHEPQTIMADDIHSMYSIDEILKQAVI
;
A
#
# COMPACT_ATOMS: atom_id res chain seq x y z
N MET A 1 20.12 -27.52 0.62
CA MET A 1 19.66 -26.15 0.28
C MET A 1 19.98 -25.27 1.47
N LYS A 2 20.83 -24.24 1.32
CA LYS A 2 21.09 -23.27 2.39
C LYS A 2 20.29 -22.02 2.06
N ALA A 3 19.39 -21.62 2.96
CA ALA A 3 18.72 -20.33 2.91
C ALA A 3 19.49 -19.37 3.83
N ASN A 4 19.70 -18.13 3.38
CA ASN A 4 20.16 -17.06 4.24
C ASN A 4 18.93 -16.36 4.81
N LEU A 5 18.92 -16.17 6.13
CA LEU A 5 17.88 -15.42 6.83
C LEU A 5 18.32 -13.96 6.83
N ILE A 6 17.64 -13.11 6.08
CA ILE A 6 17.84 -11.65 6.11
C ILE A 6 16.73 -11.09 6.99
N TYR A 7 17.09 -10.60 8.17
CA TYR A 7 16.18 -9.79 8.99
C TYR A 7 16.33 -8.34 8.57
N SER A 8 15.20 -7.67 8.29
CA SER A 8 15.11 -6.23 8.25
C SER A 8 14.03 -5.82 9.24
N ASP A 9 14.40 -5.02 10.24
CA ASP A 9 13.49 -4.55 11.30
C ASP A 9 12.41 -3.58 10.77
N GLU A 10 12.44 -3.23 9.48
CA GLU A 10 11.56 -2.22 8.86
C GLU A 10 10.46 -2.80 7.97
N GLN A 11 10.37 -4.13 7.84
CA GLN A 11 9.34 -4.78 7.03
C GLN A 11 8.11 -5.16 7.86
N VAL A 12 6.94 -4.73 7.37
CA VAL A 12 5.63 -5.09 7.91
C VAL A 12 4.91 -5.99 6.91
N ILE A 13 4.28 -7.06 7.41
CA ILE A 13 3.49 -7.96 6.58
C ILE A 13 2.03 -7.50 6.56
N PHE A 14 1.49 -7.30 5.37
CA PHE A 14 0.07 -6.99 5.14
C PHE A 14 -0.65 -8.20 4.53
N ILE A 15 -1.90 -8.39 4.92
CA ILE A 15 -2.79 -9.38 4.31
C ILE A 15 -3.96 -8.64 3.66
N THR A 16 -4.15 -8.84 2.36
CA THR A 16 -5.28 -8.25 1.64
C THR A 16 -6.60 -8.89 2.07
N ASN A 17 -7.65 -8.10 2.20
CA ASN A 17 -8.99 -8.58 2.64
C ASN A 17 -10.12 -8.19 1.68
N ASP A 18 -9.88 -7.26 0.76
CA ASP A 18 -10.85 -6.77 -0.21
C ASP A 18 -10.45 -7.11 -1.66
N THR A 19 -11.33 -6.78 -2.61
CA THR A 19 -11.18 -7.08 -4.03
C THR A 19 -10.64 -5.91 -4.85
N ALA A 20 -10.26 -4.80 -4.23
CA ALA A 20 -9.91 -3.57 -4.94
C ALA A 20 -8.61 -3.69 -5.75
N MET A 21 -7.72 -4.60 -5.35
CA MET A 21 -6.45 -4.82 -6.06
C MET A 21 -6.49 -6.01 -7.03
N MET A 22 -7.65 -6.63 -7.23
CA MET A 22 -7.82 -7.71 -8.21
C MET A 22 -7.68 -7.21 -9.65
N PRO A 23 -7.18 -8.03 -10.59
CA PRO A 23 -6.74 -9.42 -10.42
C PRO A 23 -5.29 -9.55 -9.90
N GLN A 24 -4.59 -8.43 -9.71
CA GLN A 24 -3.16 -8.43 -9.41
C GLN A 24 -2.90 -8.96 -7.99
N LEU A 25 -3.71 -8.54 -7.03
CA LEU A 25 -3.70 -9.06 -5.65
C LEU A 25 -5.07 -9.62 -5.30
N MET A 26 -5.10 -10.91 -5.00
CA MET A 26 -6.30 -11.59 -4.53
C MET A 26 -6.50 -11.33 -3.04
N PRO A 27 -7.75 -11.35 -2.53
CA PRO A 27 -7.98 -11.37 -1.08
C PRO A 27 -7.25 -12.56 -0.44
N GLY A 28 -6.51 -12.30 0.65
CA GLY A 28 -5.69 -13.28 1.37
C GLY A 28 -4.22 -13.32 0.94
N SER A 29 -3.79 -12.53 -0.05
CA SER A 29 -2.37 -12.40 -0.41
C SER A 29 -1.58 -11.74 0.72
N MET A 30 -0.35 -12.21 0.93
CA MET A 30 0.60 -11.65 1.89
C MET A 30 1.63 -10.77 1.18
N LEU A 31 1.82 -9.56 1.68
CA LEU A 31 2.67 -8.54 1.09
C LEU A 31 3.72 -8.10 2.10
N ALA A 32 4.95 -7.86 1.66
CA ALA A 32 5.96 -7.18 2.46
C ALA A 32 5.92 -5.68 2.14
N GLY A 33 5.72 -4.87 3.17
CA GLY A 33 5.76 -3.43 3.07
C GLY A 33 6.96 -2.84 3.79
N GLN A 34 7.69 -1.92 3.17
CA GLN A 34 8.75 -1.14 3.81
C GLN A 34 8.21 0.21 4.26
N TYR A 35 8.53 0.62 5.50
CA TYR A 35 8.08 1.90 6.03
C TYR A 35 8.61 3.08 5.21
N ILE A 36 7.76 4.07 4.98
CA ILE A 36 8.11 5.32 4.31
C ILE A 36 8.05 6.45 5.33
N GLU A 37 9.20 7.08 5.54
CA GLU A 37 9.30 8.28 6.37
C GLU A 37 8.37 9.39 5.87
N THR A 38 7.75 10.13 6.80
CA THR A 38 6.73 11.15 6.47
C THR A 38 7.22 12.19 5.48
N TYR A 39 8.49 12.62 5.57
CA TYR A 39 9.07 13.59 4.65
C TYR A 39 9.22 13.07 3.22
N SER A 40 9.19 11.74 3.04
CA SER A 40 9.27 11.07 1.74
C SER A 40 7.90 10.76 1.15
N TRP A 41 6.78 10.99 1.85
CA TRP A 41 5.44 10.66 1.34
C TRP A 41 5.11 11.39 0.04
N THR A 42 5.51 12.65 -0.10
CA THR A 42 5.19 13.49 -1.26
C THR A 42 5.88 13.06 -2.56
N SER A 43 6.97 12.29 -2.46
CA SER A 43 7.70 11.76 -3.62
C SER A 43 7.21 10.38 -4.07
N GLN A 44 6.27 9.76 -3.36
CA GLN A 44 5.80 8.41 -3.67
C GLN A 44 4.82 8.41 -4.85
N CYS A 45 5.11 7.64 -5.90
CA CYS A 45 4.22 7.50 -7.05
C CYS A 45 4.53 6.20 -7.82
N ASN A 46 3.61 5.83 -8.72
CA ASN A 46 3.72 4.67 -9.62
C ASN A 46 3.96 3.32 -8.92
N GLY A 47 3.42 3.15 -7.71
CA GLY A 47 3.59 1.94 -6.90
C GLY A 47 2.33 1.53 -6.16
N VAL A 48 2.36 0.33 -5.57
CA VAL A 48 1.34 -0.13 -4.63
C VAL A 48 1.83 0.18 -3.22
N TYR A 49 0.95 0.70 -2.39
CA TYR A 49 1.26 1.15 -1.05
C TYR A 49 0.23 0.62 -0.06
N ALA A 50 0.67 0.38 1.17
CA ALA A 50 -0.23 0.30 2.31
C ALA A 50 -0.32 1.67 2.97
N ILE A 51 -1.53 2.18 3.11
CA ILE A 51 -1.82 3.44 3.78
C ILE A 51 -2.65 3.12 5.02
N ILE A 52 -2.12 3.43 6.19
CA ILE A 52 -2.85 3.32 7.45
C ILE A 52 -3.42 4.70 7.75
N LEU A 53 -4.73 4.78 7.95
CA LEU A 53 -5.40 6.01 8.36
C LEU A 53 -5.41 6.14 9.88
N ASP A 54 -5.59 7.35 10.40
CA ASP A 54 -5.73 7.59 11.85
C ASP A 54 -6.94 6.86 12.47
N SER A 55 -7.92 6.49 11.66
CA SER A 55 -9.03 5.60 12.06
C SER A 55 -8.61 4.15 12.34
N GLY A 56 -7.38 3.77 12.02
CA GLY A 56 -6.88 2.39 12.05
C GLY A 56 -7.21 1.58 10.80
N LEU A 57 -7.93 2.15 9.83
CA LEU A 57 -8.20 1.48 8.56
C LEU A 57 -6.92 1.36 7.72
N VAL A 58 -6.66 0.17 7.18
CA VAL A 58 -5.53 -0.11 6.29
C VAL A 58 -6.04 -0.26 4.86
N LEU A 59 -5.48 0.54 3.95
CA LEU A 59 -5.82 0.54 2.52
C LEU A 59 -4.61 0.10 1.70
N ILE A 60 -4.74 -0.97 0.92
CA ILE A 60 -3.73 -1.37 -0.07
C ILE A 60 -4.17 -0.84 -1.43
N ARG A 61 -3.48 0.18 -1.95
CA ARG A 61 -3.88 0.88 -3.18
C ARG A 61 -2.68 1.34 -3.99
N ARG A 62 -2.90 1.61 -5.28
CA ARG A 62 -1.90 2.21 -6.16
C ARG A 62 -1.93 3.72 -6.07
N ILE A 63 -0.76 4.34 -5.90
CA ILE A 63 -0.59 5.79 -6.09
C ILE A 63 -0.08 5.99 -7.51
N LYS A 64 -0.86 6.64 -8.37
CA LYS A 64 -0.43 7.00 -9.74
C LYS A 64 0.13 8.41 -9.78
N GLU A 65 -0.57 9.31 -9.12
CA GLU A 65 -0.23 10.73 -8.99
C GLU A 65 -0.28 11.09 -7.51
N ASN A 66 0.67 11.91 -7.07
CA ASN A 66 0.78 12.33 -5.69
C ASN A 66 0.59 13.84 -5.60
N GLU A 67 -0.55 14.24 -5.03
CA GLU A 67 -0.92 15.64 -4.87
C GLU A 67 -0.84 16.10 -3.40
N LEU A 68 -0.15 15.33 -2.54
CA LEU A 68 -0.02 15.65 -1.12
C LEU A 68 0.62 17.03 -0.91
N LEU A 69 1.71 17.32 -1.64
CA LEU A 69 2.41 18.59 -1.51
C LEU A 69 1.56 19.79 -1.99
N ASN A 70 0.87 19.64 -3.12
CA ASN A 70 0.22 20.76 -3.80
C ASN A 70 -1.21 21.01 -3.32
N LYS A 71 -1.91 19.94 -2.89
CA LYS A 71 -3.33 19.99 -2.55
C LYS A 71 -3.65 19.40 -1.17
N GLY A 72 -2.70 18.77 -0.50
CA GLY A 72 -2.96 18.05 0.76
C GLY A 72 -3.82 16.80 0.55
N LEU A 73 -3.90 16.28 -0.68
CA LEU A 73 -4.77 15.17 -1.05
C LEU A 73 -3.97 14.04 -1.69
N LEU A 74 -4.34 12.80 -1.38
CA LEU A 74 -3.82 11.62 -2.06
C LEU A 74 -4.95 10.86 -2.73
N LYS A 75 -4.80 10.62 -4.04
CA LYS A 75 -5.74 9.81 -4.82
C LYS A 75 -5.23 8.38 -4.92
N LEU A 76 -5.99 7.47 -4.33
CA LEU A 76 -5.73 6.05 -4.25
C LEU A 76 -6.50 5.32 -5.34
N HIS A 77 -5.78 4.54 -6.13
CA HIS A 77 -6.35 3.78 -7.24
C HIS A 77 -6.42 2.29 -6.92
N SER A 78 -7.57 1.71 -7.21
CA SER A 78 -7.76 0.27 -7.31
C SER A 78 -7.18 -0.22 -8.65
N ASP A 79 -6.60 -1.42 -8.65
CA ASP A 79 -6.25 -2.11 -9.89
C ASP A 79 -7.47 -2.84 -10.49
N ASN A 80 -8.50 -3.07 -9.68
CA ASN A 80 -9.79 -3.56 -10.11
C ASN A 80 -10.60 -2.42 -10.74
N PRO A 81 -10.94 -2.49 -12.04
CA PRO A 81 -11.66 -1.43 -12.75
C PRO A 81 -13.09 -1.22 -12.25
N SER A 82 -13.66 -2.17 -11.48
CA SER A 82 -14.98 -2.01 -10.87
C SER A 82 -14.97 -1.16 -9.60
N HIS A 83 -13.80 -0.75 -9.11
CA HIS A 83 -13.64 0.10 -7.94
C HIS A 83 -13.18 1.49 -8.36
N GLU A 84 -13.99 2.50 -8.06
CA GLU A 84 -13.62 3.90 -8.31
C GLU A 84 -12.42 4.32 -7.44
N PRO A 85 -11.59 5.27 -7.92
CA PRO A 85 -10.53 5.85 -7.10
C PRO A 85 -11.09 6.53 -5.85
N GLN A 86 -10.36 6.41 -4.75
CA GLN A 86 -10.67 7.05 -3.47
C GLN A 86 -9.71 8.21 -3.22
N THR A 87 -10.20 9.34 -2.72
CA THR A 87 -9.35 10.46 -2.30
C THR A 87 -9.34 10.55 -0.78
N ILE A 88 -8.17 10.75 -0.19
CA ILE A 88 -7.99 10.96 1.26
C ILE A 88 -7.17 12.24 1.52
N MET A 89 -7.34 12.83 2.71
CA MET A 89 -6.53 13.96 3.16
C MET A 89 -5.16 13.49 3.66
N ALA A 90 -4.14 14.33 3.50
CA ALA A 90 -2.82 14.09 4.08
C ALA A 90 -2.89 13.90 5.61
N ASP A 91 -3.70 14.72 6.27
CA ASP A 91 -3.88 14.73 7.72
C ASP A 91 -4.59 13.47 8.25
N ASP A 92 -5.27 12.71 7.39
CA ASP A 92 -5.89 11.43 7.78
C ASP A 92 -4.88 10.27 7.73
N ILE A 93 -3.69 10.47 7.15
CA ILE A 93 -2.69 9.42 6.96
C ILE A 93 -1.84 9.29 8.22
N HIS A 94 -1.95 8.15 8.87
CA HIS A 94 -1.12 7.79 10.01
C HIS A 94 0.28 7.33 9.59
N SER A 95 0.35 6.41 8.62
CA SER A 95 1.61 5.87 8.10
C SER A 95 1.46 5.32 6.68
N MET A 96 2.58 5.27 5.95
CA MET A 96 2.66 4.72 4.60
C MET A 96 3.78 3.67 4.50
N TYR A 97 3.54 2.65 3.68
CA TYR A 97 4.50 1.60 3.37
C TYR A 97 4.52 1.32 1.87
N SER A 98 5.71 1.18 1.27
CA SER A 98 5.86 0.71 -0.11
C SER A 98 5.68 -0.79 -0.14
N ILE A 99 4.83 -1.30 -1.03
CA ILE A 99 4.71 -2.75 -1.24
C ILE A 99 5.71 -3.17 -2.31
N ASP A 100 6.83 -3.74 -1.87
CA ASP A 100 7.96 -4.08 -2.73
C ASP A 100 7.96 -5.57 -3.13
N GLU A 101 7.28 -6.42 -2.34
CA GLU A 101 7.23 -7.86 -2.59
C GLU A 101 5.86 -8.49 -2.25
N ILE A 102 5.43 -9.43 -3.10
CA ILE A 102 4.32 -10.34 -2.81
C ILE A 102 4.93 -11.62 -2.24
N LEU A 103 4.83 -11.81 -0.93
CA LEU A 103 5.37 -12.98 -0.24
C LEU A 103 4.57 -14.25 -0.58
N LYS A 104 3.25 -14.11 -0.71
CA LYS A 104 2.35 -15.21 -1.06
C LYS A 104 1.12 -14.69 -1.78
N GLN A 105 0.86 -15.19 -2.98
CA GLN A 105 -0.41 -14.96 -3.65
C GLN A 105 -1.48 -15.92 -3.12
N ALA A 106 -2.66 -15.40 -2.77
CA ALA A 106 -3.80 -16.25 -2.53
C ALA A 106 -4.31 -16.85 -3.85
N VAL A 107 -4.65 -18.14 -3.82
CA VAL A 107 -5.25 -18.87 -4.94
C VAL A 107 -6.65 -19.23 -4.51
N ILE A 108 -7.63 -18.94 -5.37
CA ILE A 108 -9.03 -19.35 -5.18
C ILE A 108 -9.14 -20.86 -5.42
#